data_AF-A0A916CQL1-F1
#
_entry.id   AF-A0A916CQL1-F1
#
_cell.length_a   1.000
_cell.length_b   1.000
_cell.length_c   1.000
_cell.angle_alpha   90.00
_cell.angle_beta   90.00
_cell.angle_gamma   90.00
#
_symmetry.space_group_name_H-M   'P 1'
#
loop_
_entity.id
_entity.type
_entity.pdbx_description
1 polymer ?
#
loop_
_entity_poly.entity_id
_entity_poly.type
_entity_poly.pdbx_seq_one_letter_code
_entity_poly.pdbx_strand_id
1 'polypeptide(L)'
;MQNRLLILFFVCSHLISYSQRRGVAFHVDVTQDSALVLDFSKAKFILDDQPEYSQINYNDSNWIEVKTDTVVYEGIGWFRFAFSSEKLANNIPCCLTLSQLGASEIYLNGNRIYSFGRIGTNANHETPFFLDKKVVTIMPNQKAETNVLAIRYSNNFYHRYTSNRKQPLKGIMVSFSQTEIVEGEQNMLSILGTLLSSFLFSLCFIHLLLFLFYKEQKTNLYYSLHIFSYGLIIILSILSEIISYTPITLFLKEYLLMLLIPFFITLNAFFYSIYYNNFFPKRFKLLVFLFTLYGILYILNTKAEYTRIILIACVLISVVECLRVIYLAIKKKIRGAKILGLGLLVFATLLTAIFVISFLSNNSTVHIEGSWLSISIILLVLFSLVSIPISMSVYLAYHFSLVNKDLKLQIKNVETLSAENLKQEIEKKKLLEEQNITLETQVKERTEEVVKQKELIETKQKEIIDSIRYAKRIQDAMLPRIKIIENKIKRLKK
;
A
#
# COMPACT_ATOMS: atom_id res chain seq x y z
N MET A 1 25.77 1.50 -8.66
CA MET A 1 25.60 0.80 -7.36
C MET A 1 24.13 0.55 -6.99
N GLN A 2 23.21 1.50 -7.26
CA GLN A 2 21.77 1.37 -6.93
C GLN A 2 21.04 0.20 -7.62
N ASN A 3 21.33 -0.12 -8.89
CA ASN A 3 20.67 -1.24 -9.58
C ASN A 3 21.11 -2.62 -9.06
N ARG A 4 22.29 -2.74 -8.44
CA ARG A 4 22.78 -4.03 -7.91
C ARG A 4 22.14 -4.39 -6.57
N LEU A 5 21.79 -3.40 -5.75
CA LEU A 5 21.10 -3.63 -4.46
C LEU A 5 19.65 -4.10 -4.64
N LEU A 6 18.97 -3.59 -5.68
CA LEU A 6 17.58 -3.94 -5.99
C LEU A 6 17.49 -5.38 -6.49
N ILE A 7 18.42 -5.79 -7.37
CA ILE A 7 18.56 -7.18 -7.80
C ILE A 7 18.97 -8.06 -6.60
N LEU A 8 19.86 -7.59 -5.71
CA LEU A 8 20.22 -8.33 -4.51
C LEU A 8 19.01 -8.56 -3.58
N PHE A 9 18.13 -7.57 -3.41
CA PHE A 9 16.92 -7.71 -2.59
C PHE A 9 15.93 -8.71 -3.20
N PHE A 10 15.72 -8.67 -4.52
CA PHE A 10 14.87 -9.63 -5.24
C PHE A 10 15.47 -11.05 -5.28
N VAL A 11 16.79 -11.17 -5.39
CA VAL A 11 17.49 -12.46 -5.37
C VAL A 11 17.53 -13.02 -3.94
N CYS A 12 17.73 -12.18 -2.92
CA CYS A 12 17.72 -12.61 -1.52
C CYS A 12 16.33 -13.03 -1.04
N SER A 13 15.23 -12.36 -1.46
CA SER A 13 13.88 -12.82 -1.13
C SER A 13 13.56 -14.18 -1.76
N HIS A 14 13.99 -14.42 -3.01
CA HIS A 14 13.87 -15.73 -3.65
C HIS A 14 14.78 -16.80 -3.03
N LEU A 15 16.00 -16.44 -2.60
CA LEU A 15 16.92 -17.38 -1.95
C LEU A 15 16.43 -17.77 -0.54
N ILE A 16 15.75 -16.89 0.19
CA ILE A 16 15.12 -17.23 1.47
C ILE A 16 13.99 -18.26 1.24
N SER A 17 13.15 -18.06 0.22
CA SER A 17 12.12 -19.03 -0.18
C SER A 17 12.71 -20.37 -0.66
N TYR A 18 13.86 -20.36 -1.35
CA TYR A 18 14.52 -21.59 -1.80
C TYR A 18 15.30 -22.31 -0.68
N SER A 19 15.86 -21.58 0.28
CA SER A 19 16.68 -22.14 1.38
C SER A 19 15.86 -22.89 2.43
N GLN A 20 14.54 -22.65 2.50
CA GLN A 20 13.62 -23.36 3.38
C GLN A 20 13.08 -24.69 2.80
N ARG A 21 13.58 -25.13 1.62
CA ARG A 21 13.27 -26.46 1.03
C ARG A 21 13.65 -27.68 1.87
N ARG A 22 14.25 -27.51 3.06
CA ARG A 22 14.58 -28.63 3.97
C ARG A 22 13.45 -29.04 4.92
N GLY A 23 12.25 -28.48 4.78
CA GLY A 23 11.07 -28.89 5.54
C GLY A 23 9.78 -28.54 4.81
N VAL A 24 9.60 -29.07 3.60
CA VAL A 24 8.36 -28.88 2.83
C VAL A 24 7.20 -29.48 3.63
N ALA A 25 6.21 -28.65 3.97
CA ALA A 25 4.93 -29.11 4.47
C ALA A 25 4.15 -29.67 3.28
N PHE A 26 3.97 -30.99 3.26
CA PHE A 26 3.10 -31.65 2.29
C PHE A 26 1.66 -31.45 2.78
N HIS A 27 0.79 -30.89 1.94
CA HIS A 27 -0.65 -30.94 2.16
C HIS A 27 -1.17 -32.13 1.36
N VAL A 28 -1.87 -33.06 1.99
CA VAL A 28 -2.46 -34.21 1.30
C VAL A 28 -3.97 -34.02 1.29
N ASP A 29 -4.56 -33.92 0.10
CA ASP A 29 -5.99 -34.08 -0.08
C ASP A 29 -6.32 -35.56 0.11
N VAL A 30 -6.91 -35.87 1.25
CA VAL A 30 -7.42 -37.21 1.52
C VAL A 30 -8.75 -37.32 0.77
N THR A 31 -8.72 -37.92 -0.42
CA THR A 31 -9.94 -38.37 -1.07
C THR A 31 -10.60 -39.40 -0.16
N GLN A 32 -11.81 -39.09 0.31
CA GLN A 32 -12.57 -39.88 1.29
C GLN A 32 -12.75 -41.36 0.88
N ASP A 33 -12.62 -41.67 -0.41
CA ASP A 33 -12.92 -43.00 -0.97
C ASP A 33 -11.76 -44.02 -0.88
N SER A 34 -10.57 -43.63 -0.40
CA SER A 34 -9.42 -44.55 -0.24
C SER A 34 -8.76 -44.55 1.14
N ALA A 35 -9.31 -43.80 2.09
CA ALA A 35 -8.74 -43.70 3.42
C ALA A 35 -9.04 -44.98 4.24
N LEU A 36 -8.02 -45.82 4.42
CA LEU A 36 -8.02 -46.74 5.56
C LEU A 36 -7.84 -45.92 6.83
N VAL A 37 -8.92 -45.34 7.34
CA VAL A 37 -8.87 -44.52 8.54
C VAL A 37 -8.56 -45.45 9.71
N LEU A 38 -7.31 -45.44 10.19
CA LEU A 38 -7.05 -45.87 11.56
C LEU A 38 -7.96 -45.05 12.45
N ASP A 39 -8.83 -45.70 13.21
CA ASP A 39 -9.79 -45.02 14.07
C ASP A 39 -9.05 -44.44 15.29
N PHE A 40 -8.50 -43.24 15.12
CA PHE A 40 -7.83 -42.49 16.18
C PHE A 40 -8.77 -42.04 17.31
N SER A 41 -10.06 -42.40 17.25
CA SER A 41 -10.98 -42.23 18.37
C SER A 41 -10.85 -43.27 19.47
N LYS A 42 -10.11 -44.35 19.23
CA LYS A 42 -9.86 -45.44 20.20
C LYS A 42 -8.37 -45.69 20.41
N ALA A 43 -7.60 -44.63 20.64
CA ALA A 43 -6.20 -44.77 20.96
C ALA A 43 -6.03 -45.43 22.32
N LYS A 44 -5.17 -46.45 22.43
CA LYS A 44 -4.70 -46.90 23.75
C LYS A 44 -3.81 -45.80 24.33
N PHE A 45 -4.09 -45.37 25.55
CA PHE A 45 -3.38 -44.29 26.22
C PHE A 45 -2.96 -44.65 27.64
N ILE A 46 -1.76 -44.20 28.01
CA ILE A 46 -1.25 -44.25 29.38
C ILE A 46 -0.51 -42.94 29.70
N LEU A 47 -0.63 -42.50 30.96
CA LEU A 47 0.10 -41.36 31.51
C LEU A 47 1.29 -41.87 32.35
N ASP A 48 2.28 -42.43 31.67
CA ASP A 48 3.58 -42.84 32.22
C ASP A 48 4.60 -42.77 31.08
N ASP A 49 5.90 -42.82 31.38
CA ASP A 49 6.96 -42.66 30.38
C ASP A 49 8.02 -43.76 30.44
N GLN A 50 7.73 -44.88 29.77
CA GLN A 50 8.67 -46.00 29.61
C GLN A 50 9.03 -46.21 28.13
N PRO A 51 10.33 -46.35 27.77
CA PRO A 51 10.75 -46.59 26.38
C PRO A 51 10.16 -47.86 25.75
N GLU A 52 9.86 -48.86 26.58
CA GLU A 52 9.29 -50.15 26.18
C GLU A 52 7.92 -50.00 25.50
N TYR A 53 7.21 -48.90 25.77
CA TYR A 53 5.92 -48.58 25.17
C TYR A 53 5.98 -48.30 23.67
N SER A 54 7.16 -48.22 23.08
CA SER A 54 7.34 -48.17 21.63
C SER A 54 7.34 -49.55 20.96
N GLN A 55 7.58 -50.62 21.73
CA GLN A 55 7.86 -51.95 21.19
C GLN A 55 6.61 -52.64 20.66
N ILE A 56 6.80 -53.44 19.60
CA ILE A 56 5.71 -54.14 18.92
C ILE A 56 5.02 -55.18 19.83
N ASN A 57 5.78 -55.87 20.67
CA ASN A 57 5.29 -56.96 21.53
C ASN A 57 4.84 -56.51 22.93
N TYR A 58 4.83 -55.21 23.21
CA TYR A 58 4.39 -54.71 24.51
C TYR A 58 2.87 -54.89 24.69
N ASN A 59 2.46 -55.41 25.84
CA ASN A 59 1.05 -55.64 26.15
C ASN A 59 0.37 -54.36 26.69
N ASP A 60 -0.44 -53.73 25.85
CA ASP A 60 -1.20 -52.51 26.16
C ASP A 60 -2.69 -52.79 26.48
N SER A 61 -3.06 -54.04 26.77
CA SER A 61 -4.45 -54.42 27.06
C SER A 61 -5.05 -53.68 28.26
N ASN A 62 -4.22 -53.26 29.22
CA ASN A 62 -4.62 -52.52 30.42
C ASN A 62 -4.73 -51.01 30.20
N TRP A 63 -4.42 -50.51 29.01
CA TRP A 63 -4.45 -49.07 28.72
C TRP A 63 -5.88 -48.59 28.47
N ILE A 64 -6.14 -47.34 28.82
CA ILE A 64 -7.44 -46.72 28.60
C ILE A 64 -7.60 -46.30 27.15
N GLU A 65 -8.80 -46.43 26.59
CA GLU A 65 -9.10 -45.94 25.25
C GLU A 65 -9.53 -44.48 25.31
N VAL A 66 -8.85 -43.63 24.55
CA VAL A 66 -9.15 -42.20 24.49
C VAL A 66 -9.15 -41.71 23.06
N LYS A 67 -9.87 -40.62 22.85
CA LYS A 67 -9.76 -39.81 21.65
C LYS A 67 -8.55 -38.87 21.80
N THR A 68 -7.60 -38.97 20.88
CA THR A 68 -6.29 -38.30 20.98
C THR A 68 -6.35 -36.78 21.01
N ASP A 69 -7.34 -36.17 20.35
CA ASP A 69 -7.48 -34.72 20.21
C ASP A 69 -8.17 -34.06 21.42
N THR A 70 -8.97 -34.81 22.20
CA THR A 70 -9.73 -34.29 23.33
C THR A 70 -9.16 -34.63 24.70
N VAL A 71 -8.27 -35.62 24.79
CA VAL A 71 -7.66 -36.00 26.07
C VAL A 71 -6.89 -34.83 26.68
N VAL A 72 -7.09 -34.60 27.98
CA VAL A 72 -6.44 -33.52 28.73
C VAL A 72 -5.56 -34.15 29.79
N TYR A 73 -4.28 -33.82 29.77
CA TYR A 73 -3.31 -34.20 30.78
C TYR A 73 -2.10 -33.25 30.75
N GLU A 74 -1.35 -33.26 31.84
CA GLU A 74 -0.06 -32.58 31.99
C GLU A 74 1.04 -33.64 32.13
N GLY A 75 2.23 -33.37 31.58
CA GLY A 75 3.33 -34.34 31.55
C GLY A 75 3.44 -35.11 30.23
N ILE A 76 4.00 -36.31 30.31
CA ILE A 76 4.28 -37.18 29.16
C ILE A 76 3.25 -38.30 29.14
N GLY A 77 2.63 -38.50 27.98
CA GLY A 77 1.70 -39.60 27.74
C GLY A 77 2.06 -40.35 26.47
N TRP A 78 1.69 -41.64 26.43
CA TRP A 78 1.90 -42.50 25.27
C TRP A 78 0.57 -42.89 24.65
N PHE A 79 0.54 -42.84 23.32
CA PHE A 79 -0.55 -43.34 22.50
C PHE A 79 -0.07 -44.52 21.66
N ARG A 80 -0.83 -45.61 21.62
CA ARG A 80 -0.53 -46.79 20.81
C ARG A 80 -1.69 -47.14 19.88
N PHE A 81 -1.32 -47.48 18.64
CA PHE A 81 -2.22 -47.93 17.59
C PHE A 81 -1.68 -49.20 16.95
N ALA A 82 -2.41 -50.30 17.07
CA ALA A 82 -2.12 -51.53 16.34
C ALA A 82 -2.95 -51.57 15.06
N PHE A 83 -2.34 -51.95 13.94
CA PHE A 83 -3.03 -52.06 12.66
C PHE A 83 -2.48 -53.18 11.79
N SER A 84 -3.38 -53.81 11.04
CA SER A 84 -3.04 -54.91 10.13
C SER A 84 -2.52 -54.38 8.79
N SER A 85 -1.50 -55.05 8.25
CA SER A 85 -0.93 -54.77 6.94
C SER A 85 -1.81 -55.24 5.78
N GLU A 86 -2.75 -56.15 6.02
CA GLU A 86 -3.57 -56.80 4.98
C GLU A 86 -4.40 -55.80 4.16
N LYS A 87 -4.73 -54.68 4.77
CA LYS A 87 -5.56 -53.64 4.17
C LYS A 87 -4.75 -52.50 3.53
N LEU A 88 -3.41 -52.55 3.60
CA LEU A 88 -2.54 -51.53 3.03
C LEU A 88 -2.14 -51.93 1.61
N ALA A 89 -2.19 -50.97 0.69
CA ALA A 89 -1.70 -51.18 -0.67
C ALA A 89 -0.17 -51.39 -0.66
N ASN A 90 0.31 -52.35 -1.45
CA ASN A 90 1.73 -52.66 -1.54
C ASN A 90 2.51 -51.52 -2.20
N ASN A 91 3.69 -51.24 -1.66
CA ASN A 91 4.66 -50.22 -2.11
C ASN A 91 4.16 -48.77 -2.14
N ILE A 92 2.98 -48.47 -1.58
CA ILE A 92 2.50 -47.09 -1.46
C ILE A 92 2.79 -46.61 -0.03
N PRO A 93 3.49 -45.48 0.15
CA PRO A 93 3.75 -44.93 1.47
C PRO A 93 2.46 -44.55 2.18
N CYS A 94 2.46 -44.67 3.51
CA CYS A 94 1.37 -44.21 4.34
C CYS A 94 1.69 -42.79 4.85
N CYS A 95 0.70 -41.92 4.82
CA CYS A 95 0.77 -40.54 5.27
C CYS A 95 0.14 -40.43 6.66
N LEU A 96 0.86 -39.82 7.59
CA LEU A 96 0.37 -39.41 8.89
C LEU A 96 0.22 -37.89 8.90
N THR A 97 -0.99 -37.40 9.10
CA THR A 97 -1.25 -35.96 9.28
C THR A 97 -1.33 -35.66 10.77
N LEU A 98 -0.52 -34.72 11.23
CA LEU A 98 -0.32 -34.42 12.64
C LEU A 98 -0.67 -32.95 12.94
N SER A 99 -1.47 -32.74 13.97
CA SER A 99 -1.62 -31.43 14.63
C SER A 99 -1.34 -31.58 16.13
N GLN A 100 -0.52 -30.71 16.70
CA GLN A 100 -0.11 -30.76 18.11
C GLN A 100 0.32 -29.39 18.63
N LEU A 101 0.27 -29.19 19.96
CA LEU A 101 0.74 -27.95 20.62
C LEU A 101 2.03 -28.15 21.44
N GLY A 102 2.33 -29.38 21.84
CA GLY A 102 3.48 -29.78 22.65
C GLY A 102 4.63 -30.36 21.83
N ALA A 103 5.38 -31.30 22.41
CA ALA A 103 6.47 -32.02 21.73
C ALA A 103 6.11 -33.50 21.55
N SER A 104 6.53 -34.12 20.44
CA SER A 104 6.24 -35.53 20.17
C SER A 104 7.41 -36.30 19.58
N GLU A 105 7.43 -37.59 19.84
CA GLU A 105 8.25 -38.57 19.15
C GLU A 105 7.35 -39.68 18.60
N ILE A 106 7.59 -40.06 17.36
CA ILE A 106 6.77 -41.05 16.65
C ILE A 106 7.62 -42.28 16.36
N TYR A 107 7.10 -43.42 16.78
CA TYR A 107 7.74 -44.72 16.68
C TYR A 107 6.87 -45.65 15.83
N LEU A 108 7.52 -46.41 14.95
CA LEU A 108 6.88 -47.49 14.20
C LEU A 108 7.62 -48.78 14.51
N ASN A 109 6.91 -49.77 15.04
CA ASN A 109 7.46 -51.07 15.42
C ASN A 109 8.72 -50.95 16.30
N GLY A 110 8.72 -50.04 17.28
CA GLY A 110 9.86 -49.78 18.18
C GLY A 110 10.92 -48.80 17.64
N ASN A 111 10.94 -48.51 16.33
CA ASN A 111 11.93 -47.60 15.75
C ASN A 111 11.40 -46.17 15.71
N ARG A 112 12.17 -45.22 16.25
CA ARG A 112 11.84 -43.79 16.19
C ARG A 112 12.02 -43.26 14.76
N ILE A 113 10.94 -42.78 14.15
CA ILE A 113 10.95 -42.23 12.78
C ILE A 113 11.02 -40.69 12.82
N TYR A 114 10.22 -40.07 13.68
CA TYR A 114 10.13 -38.61 13.75
C TYR A 114 10.27 -38.10 15.18
N SER A 115 10.78 -36.88 15.31
CA SER A 115 10.87 -36.13 16.55
C SER A 115 10.53 -34.67 16.26
N PHE A 116 9.56 -34.13 16.99
CA PHE A 116 9.07 -32.77 16.88
C PHE A 116 9.21 -32.08 18.22
N GLY A 117 10.22 -31.21 18.33
CA GLY A 117 10.56 -30.54 19.58
C GLY A 117 11.39 -31.41 20.51
N ARG A 118 11.40 -31.07 21.79
CA ARG A 118 12.10 -31.81 22.84
C ARG A 118 11.10 -32.15 23.92
N ILE A 119 10.94 -33.43 24.18
CA ILE A 119 10.10 -33.94 25.25
C ILE A 119 10.74 -33.60 26.60
N GLY A 120 9.93 -33.15 27.55
CA GLY A 120 10.37 -32.80 28.89
C GLY A 120 9.38 -33.27 29.94
N THR A 121 9.89 -33.59 31.13
CA THR A 121 9.06 -33.94 32.29
C THR A 121 8.34 -32.74 32.90
N ASN A 122 8.75 -31.53 32.51
CA ASN A 122 8.14 -30.26 32.92
C ASN A 122 8.33 -29.18 31.84
N ALA A 123 7.65 -28.04 32.02
CA ALA A 123 7.66 -26.93 31.07
C ALA A 123 9.05 -26.32 30.82
N ASN A 124 10.02 -26.47 31.73
CA ASN A 124 11.38 -25.92 31.54
C ASN A 124 12.27 -26.81 30.67
N HIS A 125 11.95 -28.10 30.59
CA HIS A 125 12.70 -29.08 29.81
C HIS A 125 12.00 -29.49 28.51
N GLU A 126 10.74 -29.10 28.34
CA GLU A 126 10.01 -29.26 27.08
C GLU A 126 10.30 -28.08 26.14
N THR A 127 10.71 -28.37 24.90
CA THR A 127 10.65 -27.38 23.82
C THR A 127 9.51 -27.76 22.88
N PRO A 128 8.33 -27.16 23.00
CA PRO A 128 7.16 -27.54 22.22
C PRO A 128 7.41 -27.26 20.74
N PHE A 129 6.80 -28.07 19.88
CA PHE A 129 6.85 -27.93 18.44
C PHE A 129 5.43 -28.04 17.90
N PHE A 130 4.83 -26.89 17.59
CA PHE A 130 3.45 -26.86 17.13
C PHE A 130 3.37 -27.36 15.69
N LEU A 131 2.43 -28.26 15.46
CA LEU A 131 2.08 -28.81 14.16
C LEU A 131 0.62 -28.44 13.86
N ASP A 132 0.36 -28.00 12.64
CA ASP A 132 -1.00 -27.83 12.12
C ASP A 132 -1.07 -28.54 10.78
N LYS A 133 -1.77 -29.67 10.76
CA LYS A 133 -1.96 -30.55 9.60
C LYS A 133 -0.66 -30.93 8.88
N LYS A 134 0.44 -31.12 9.63
CA LYS A 134 1.72 -31.52 9.03
C LYS A 134 1.63 -32.97 8.57
N VAL A 135 1.87 -33.22 7.30
CA VAL A 135 1.95 -34.59 6.78
C VAL A 135 3.38 -35.10 6.89
N VAL A 136 3.51 -36.34 7.39
CA VAL A 136 4.76 -37.10 7.44
C VAL A 136 4.53 -38.47 6.82
N THR A 137 5.59 -39.06 6.29
CA THR A 137 5.50 -40.31 5.53
C THR A 137 6.08 -41.46 6.33
N ILE A 138 5.34 -42.56 6.44
CA ILE A 138 5.80 -43.79 7.10
C ILE A 138 5.66 -44.97 6.15
N MET A 139 6.55 -45.94 6.34
CA MET A 139 6.57 -47.20 5.58
C MET A 139 6.36 -48.37 6.56
N PRO A 140 5.12 -48.84 6.75
CA PRO A 140 4.82 -50.04 7.53
C PRO A 140 5.51 -51.28 6.95
N ASN A 141 5.83 -52.25 7.80
CA ASN A 141 6.34 -53.53 7.33
C ASN A 141 5.20 -54.34 6.72
N GLN A 142 5.20 -54.47 5.39
CA GLN A 142 4.16 -55.19 4.65
C GLN A 142 4.13 -56.70 4.91
N LYS A 143 5.24 -57.27 5.40
CA LYS A 143 5.33 -58.71 5.72
C LYS A 143 4.87 -59.04 7.15
N ALA A 144 4.67 -58.04 8.00
CA ALA A 144 4.22 -58.24 9.37
C ALA A 144 2.69 -58.33 9.41
N GLU A 145 2.16 -59.28 10.17
CA GLU A 145 0.70 -59.40 10.40
C GLU A 145 0.13 -58.15 11.08
N THR A 146 0.89 -57.58 12.03
CA THR A 146 0.51 -56.37 12.77
C THR A 146 1.67 -55.38 12.79
N ASN A 147 1.37 -54.10 12.55
CA ASN A 147 2.27 -52.99 12.80
C ASN A 147 1.76 -52.18 14.01
N VAL A 148 2.68 -51.59 14.76
CA VAL A 148 2.37 -50.74 15.91
C VAL A 148 2.95 -49.35 15.68
N LEU A 149 2.07 -48.34 15.70
CA LEU A 149 2.43 -46.94 15.78
C LEU A 149 2.33 -46.48 17.23
N ALA A 150 3.42 -45.99 17.80
CA ALA A 150 3.45 -45.44 19.14
C ALA A 150 3.87 -43.96 19.09
N ILE A 151 3.17 -43.12 19.83
CA ILE A 151 3.43 -41.68 19.90
C ILE A 151 3.65 -41.32 21.35
N ARG A 152 4.84 -40.83 21.65
CA ARG A 152 5.20 -40.25 22.94
C ARG A 152 4.98 -38.75 22.85
N TYR A 153 4.07 -38.20 23.65
CA TYR A 153 3.68 -36.78 23.58
C TYR A 153 3.85 -36.10 24.93
N SER A 154 4.49 -34.94 24.91
CA SER A 154 4.71 -34.05 26.06
C SER A 154 3.73 -32.90 25.98
N ASN A 155 2.90 -32.70 27.00
CA ASN A 155 1.82 -31.71 27.01
C ASN A 155 1.92 -30.72 28.19
N ASN A 156 3.12 -30.31 28.60
CA ASN A 156 3.28 -29.46 29.79
C ASN A 156 2.76 -28.03 29.60
N PHE A 157 2.58 -27.57 28.37
CA PHE A 157 2.09 -26.23 28.07
C PHE A 157 0.58 -26.16 27.82
N TYR A 158 -0.18 -27.26 28.01
CA TYR A 158 -1.61 -27.31 27.64
C TYR A 158 -2.43 -26.19 28.28
N HIS A 159 -2.18 -25.84 29.55
CA HIS A 159 -2.91 -24.78 30.26
C HIS A 159 -2.75 -23.40 29.61
N ARG A 160 -1.56 -23.10 29.06
CA ARG A 160 -1.25 -21.81 28.43
C ARG A 160 -2.02 -21.59 27.14
N TYR A 161 -2.34 -22.68 26.45
CA TYR A 161 -3.05 -22.65 25.17
C TYR A 161 -4.56 -22.88 25.31
N THR A 162 -5.01 -23.48 26.42
CA THR A 162 -6.45 -23.72 26.66
C THR A 162 -7.14 -22.58 27.41
N SER A 163 -6.42 -21.76 28.19
CA SER A 163 -7.01 -20.61 28.89
C SER A 163 -7.33 -19.43 27.96
N ASN A 164 -6.55 -19.25 26.88
CA ASN A 164 -6.81 -18.25 25.85
C ASN A 164 -7.73 -18.85 24.77
N ARG A 165 -9.03 -18.68 24.99
CA ARG A 165 -10.17 -19.04 24.15
C ARG A 165 -9.84 -19.19 22.64
N LYS A 166 -9.99 -20.43 22.13
CA LYS A 166 -10.36 -20.86 20.75
C LYS A 166 -9.47 -21.94 20.11
N GLN A 167 -8.54 -22.57 20.82
CA GLN A 167 -7.87 -23.75 20.27
C GLN A 167 -8.58 -25.03 20.75
N PRO A 168 -9.22 -25.81 19.86
CA PRO A 168 -9.95 -27.01 20.23
C PRO A 168 -9.03 -28.21 20.54
N LEU A 169 -7.74 -28.12 20.21
CA LEU A 169 -6.79 -29.21 20.34
C LEU A 169 -6.24 -29.27 21.77
N LYS A 170 -6.60 -30.32 22.50
CA LYS A 170 -6.19 -30.54 23.90
C LYS A 170 -5.09 -31.60 24.04
N GLY A 171 -5.05 -32.54 23.09
CA GLY A 171 -3.99 -33.53 22.94
C GLY A 171 -3.31 -33.42 21.57
N ILE A 172 -3.21 -34.53 20.85
CA ILE A 172 -2.61 -34.62 19.53
C ILE A 172 -3.67 -35.11 18.53
N MET A 173 -3.84 -34.43 17.41
CA MET A 173 -4.69 -34.93 16.33
C MET A 173 -3.80 -35.66 15.34
N VAL A 174 -4.12 -36.91 15.08
CA VAL A 174 -3.43 -37.77 14.13
C VAL A 174 -4.46 -38.32 13.17
N SER A 175 -4.18 -38.27 11.88
CA SER A 175 -4.93 -39.03 10.88
C SER A 175 -3.97 -39.83 10.01
N PHE A 176 -4.46 -40.94 9.47
CA PHE A 176 -3.71 -41.88 8.65
C PHE A 176 -4.44 -42.04 7.34
N SER A 177 -3.70 -41.90 6.25
CA SER A 177 -4.19 -42.12 4.90
C SER A 177 -3.09 -42.77 4.07
N GLN A 178 -3.48 -43.48 3.02
CA GLN A 178 -2.55 -43.97 2.02
C GLN A 178 -2.84 -43.20 0.74
N THR A 179 -1.92 -42.34 0.31
CA THR A 179 -2.12 -41.51 -0.88
C THR A 179 -0.82 -41.48 -1.68
N GLU A 180 -0.93 -41.39 -3.00
CA GLU A 180 0.14 -40.79 -3.78
C GLU A 180 0.29 -39.34 -3.32
N ILE A 181 1.52 -38.89 -3.12
CA ILE A 181 1.81 -37.59 -2.52
C ILE A 181 1.22 -36.49 -3.43
N VAL A 182 0.11 -35.86 -3.02
CA VAL A 182 -0.45 -34.70 -3.72
C VAL A 182 0.30 -33.45 -3.27
N GLU A 183 1.52 -33.28 -3.76
CA GLU A 183 2.29 -32.06 -3.60
C GLU A 183 1.68 -30.98 -4.51
N GLY A 184 0.96 -29.97 -4.00
CA GLY A 184 0.32 -29.03 -4.94
C GLY A 184 -0.27 -27.71 -4.42
N GLU A 185 -1.34 -27.75 -3.64
CA GLU A 185 -2.25 -26.58 -3.60
C GLU A 185 -1.75 -25.39 -2.76
N GLN A 186 -1.19 -25.62 -1.57
CA GLN A 186 -0.74 -24.54 -0.67
C GLN A 186 0.45 -23.74 -1.22
N ASN A 187 1.26 -24.37 -2.09
CA ASN A 187 2.38 -23.70 -2.74
C ASN A 187 1.92 -22.65 -3.76
N MET A 188 0.85 -22.91 -4.51
CA MET A 188 0.39 -22.00 -5.57
C MET A 188 -0.14 -20.68 -5.00
N LEU A 189 -0.96 -20.72 -3.95
CA LEU A 189 -1.48 -19.53 -3.28
C LEU A 189 -0.36 -18.68 -2.66
N SER A 190 0.61 -19.34 -2.02
CA SER A 190 1.78 -18.66 -1.45
C SER A 190 2.64 -17.98 -2.53
N ILE A 191 2.83 -18.62 -3.69
CA ILE A 191 3.53 -18.04 -4.83
C ILE A 191 2.77 -16.82 -5.37
N LEU A 192 1.48 -16.96 -5.65
CA LEU A 192 0.64 -15.88 -6.17
C LEU A 192 0.58 -14.69 -5.20
N GLY A 193 0.43 -14.96 -3.91
CA GLY A 193 0.42 -13.94 -2.86
C GLY A 193 1.77 -13.22 -2.74
N THR A 194 2.89 -13.94 -2.88
CA THR A 194 4.23 -13.34 -2.87
C THR A 194 4.46 -12.44 -4.09
N LEU A 195 4.02 -12.87 -5.28
CA LEU A 195 4.06 -12.05 -6.49
C LEU A 195 3.22 -10.79 -6.35
N LEU A 196 2.00 -10.92 -5.82
CA LEU A 196 1.11 -9.79 -5.59
C LEU A 196 1.68 -8.81 -4.55
N SER A 197 2.20 -9.30 -3.43
CA SER A 197 2.84 -8.46 -2.41
C SER A 197 4.06 -7.71 -2.98
N SER A 198 4.88 -8.39 -3.80
CA SER A 198 6.02 -7.77 -4.49
C SER A 198 5.58 -6.66 -5.46
N PHE A 199 4.51 -6.90 -6.23
CA PHE A 199 3.91 -5.89 -7.10
C PHE A 199 3.41 -4.67 -6.31
N LEU A 200 2.72 -4.91 -5.18
CA LEU A 200 2.24 -3.85 -4.30
C LEU A 200 3.40 -3.05 -3.69
N PHE A 201 4.46 -3.70 -3.20
CA PHE A 201 5.63 -2.98 -2.68
C PHE A 201 6.34 -2.13 -3.75
N SER A 202 6.37 -2.60 -5.00
CA SER A 202 6.87 -1.80 -6.13
C SER A 202 6.01 -0.55 -6.34
N LEU A 203 4.69 -0.69 -6.37
CA LEU A 203 3.77 0.46 -6.47
C LEU A 203 3.90 1.41 -5.29
N CYS A 204 4.00 0.89 -4.06
CA CYS A 204 4.25 1.68 -2.85
C CYS A 204 5.51 2.53 -3.03
N PHE A 205 6.61 1.93 -3.50
CA PHE A 205 7.86 2.65 -3.72
C PHE A 205 7.72 3.74 -4.78
N ILE A 206 7.07 3.45 -5.92
CA ILE A 206 6.84 4.45 -6.97
C ILE A 206 6.02 5.63 -6.44
N HIS A 207 4.93 5.37 -5.72
CA HIS A 207 4.10 6.45 -5.17
C HIS A 207 4.78 7.21 -4.04
N LEU A 208 5.61 6.55 -3.24
CA LEU A 208 6.44 7.23 -2.26
C LEU A 208 7.44 8.17 -2.93
N LEU A 209 8.10 7.73 -4.02
CA LEU A 209 9.00 8.58 -4.81
C LEU A 209 8.26 9.77 -5.44
N LEU A 210 7.07 9.54 -6.02
CA LEU A 210 6.24 10.62 -6.58
C LEU A 210 5.91 11.66 -5.51
N PHE A 211 5.64 11.24 -4.28
CA PHE A 211 5.46 12.18 -3.16
C PHE A 211 6.75 12.90 -2.76
N LEU A 212 7.89 12.20 -2.72
CA LEU A 212 9.17 12.80 -2.35
C LEU A 212 9.62 13.87 -3.36
N PHE A 213 9.42 13.62 -4.66
CA PHE A 213 9.72 14.58 -5.73
C PHE A 213 8.67 15.69 -5.83
N TYR A 214 7.40 15.40 -5.51
CA TYR A 214 6.31 16.38 -5.60
C TYR A 214 5.44 16.38 -4.34
N LYS A 215 5.95 17.01 -3.27
CA LYS A 215 5.34 17.03 -1.92
C LYS A 215 3.98 17.73 -1.85
N GLU A 216 3.64 18.53 -2.87
CA GLU A 216 2.34 19.19 -2.96
C GLU A 216 1.20 18.17 -3.17
N GLN A 217 1.45 17.08 -3.91
CA GLN A 217 0.49 15.99 -4.12
C GLN A 217 0.55 14.93 -3.01
N LYS A 218 0.09 15.29 -1.80
CA LYS A 218 0.02 14.37 -0.65
C LYS A 218 -0.85 13.13 -0.88
N THR A 219 -1.71 13.11 -1.90
CA THR A 219 -2.45 11.91 -2.34
C THR A 219 -1.52 10.73 -2.59
N ASN A 220 -0.33 10.96 -3.16
CA ASN A 220 0.66 9.92 -3.39
C ASN A 220 1.21 9.33 -2.08
N LEU A 221 1.37 10.14 -1.03
CA LEU A 221 1.79 9.66 0.29
C LEU A 221 0.74 8.72 0.89
N TYR A 222 -0.52 9.18 1.01
CA TYR A 222 -1.58 8.37 1.61
C TYR A 222 -1.83 7.08 0.84
N TYR A 223 -1.73 7.14 -0.48
CA TYR A 223 -1.83 5.96 -1.33
C TYR A 223 -0.65 5.00 -1.14
N SER A 224 0.59 5.49 -1.05
CA SER A 224 1.76 4.65 -0.76
C SER A 224 1.64 3.95 0.61
N LEU A 225 1.18 4.66 1.64
CA LEU A 225 0.93 4.08 2.97
C LEU A 225 -0.17 3.00 2.92
N HIS A 226 -1.20 3.23 2.13
CA HIS A 226 -2.26 2.24 1.90
C HIS A 226 -1.72 0.98 1.24
N ILE A 227 -1.02 1.10 0.10
CA ILE A 227 -0.44 -0.06 -0.57
C ILE A 227 0.60 -0.76 0.31
N PHE A 228 1.39 -0.02 1.09
CA PHE A 228 2.33 -0.62 2.03
C PHE A 228 1.63 -1.51 3.06
N SER A 229 0.59 -0.98 3.73
CA SER A 229 -0.19 -1.76 4.69
C SER A 229 -0.83 -2.99 4.05
N TYR A 230 -1.22 -2.88 2.78
CA TYR A 230 -1.79 -3.97 2.01
C TYR A 230 -0.76 -5.07 1.71
N GLY A 231 0.40 -4.72 1.14
CA GLY A 231 1.48 -5.66 0.88
C GLY A 231 1.97 -6.34 2.16
N LEU A 232 2.00 -5.59 3.27
CA LEU A 232 2.37 -6.08 4.59
C LEU A 232 1.39 -7.13 5.15
N ILE A 233 0.08 -6.93 4.98
CA ILE A 233 -0.92 -7.95 5.34
C ILE A 233 -0.65 -9.25 4.59
N ILE A 234 -0.49 -9.18 3.25
CA ILE A 234 -0.33 -10.38 2.41
C ILE A 234 0.95 -11.14 2.78
N ILE A 235 2.09 -10.44 2.90
CA ILE A 235 3.37 -11.12 3.17
C ILE A 235 3.39 -11.71 4.58
N LEU A 236 2.82 -11.03 5.58
CA LEU A 236 2.78 -11.55 6.95
C LEU A 236 1.79 -12.71 7.09
N SER A 237 0.67 -12.70 6.36
CA SER A 237 -0.22 -13.88 6.27
C SER A 237 0.55 -15.10 5.75
N ILE A 238 1.27 -14.96 4.63
CA ILE A 238 2.05 -16.04 4.02
C ILE A 238 3.17 -16.52 4.95
N LEU A 239 3.92 -15.59 5.56
CA LEU A 239 4.97 -15.94 6.51
C LEU A 239 4.41 -16.65 7.75
N SER A 240 3.19 -16.31 8.18
CA SER A 240 2.52 -16.98 9.31
C SER A 240 2.14 -18.43 9.00
N GLU A 241 2.03 -18.81 7.73
CA GLU A 241 1.77 -20.18 7.29
C GLU A 241 3.06 -20.99 7.10
N ILE A 242 4.14 -20.35 6.63
CA ILE A 242 5.42 -21.02 6.36
C ILE A 242 6.24 -21.27 7.63
N ILE A 243 6.28 -20.31 8.56
CA ILE A 243 7.14 -20.42 9.74
C ILE A 243 6.54 -21.44 10.70
N SER A 244 7.25 -22.54 10.94
CA SER A 244 6.89 -23.55 11.94
C SER A 244 6.56 -22.89 13.26
N TYR A 245 5.41 -23.26 13.83
CA TYR A 245 4.80 -22.45 14.85
C TYR A 245 5.56 -22.55 16.17
N THR A 246 6.18 -21.44 16.56
CA THR A 246 6.66 -21.22 17.92
C THR A 246 5.59 -20.45 18.68
N PRO A 247 5.63 -20.36 20.03
CA PRO A 247 4.71 -19.51 20.78
C PRO A 247 4.66 -18.06 20.26
N ILE A 248 5.78 -17.58 19.68
CA ILE A 248 5.90 -16.25 19.05
C ILE A 248 5.08 -16.15 17.77
N THR A 249 5.05 -17.17 16.91
CA THR A 249 4.27 -17.09 15.66
C THR A 249 2.77 -17.18 15.90
N LEU A 250 2.34 -17.93 16.92
CA LEU A 250 0.95 -17.95 17.38
C LEU A 250 0.52 -16.55 17.85
N PHE A 251 1.37 -15.89 18.64
CA PHE A 251 1.17 -14.50 19.03
C PHE A 251 1.08 -13.61 17.78
N LEU A 252 2.04 -13.68 16.84
CA LEU A 252 2.01 -12.88 15.61
C LEU A 252 0.75 -13.12 14.76
N LYS A 253 0.23 -14.36 14.69
CA LYS A 253 -0.99 -14.72 13.96
C LYS A 253 -2.24 -14.14 14.62
N GLU A 254 -2.31 -14.11 15.95
CA GLU A 254 -3.40 -13.41 16.66
C GLU A 254 -3.39 -11.91 16.33
N TYR A 255 -2.22 -11.28 16.34
CA TYR A 255 -2.11 -9.83 16.10
C TYR A 255 -2.14 -9.40 14.63
N LEU A 256 -2.11 -10.34 13.69
CA LEU A 256 -2.22 -10.07 12.25
C LEU A 256 -3.49 -9.27 11.91
N LEU A 257 -4.60 -9.53 12.61
CA LEU A 257 -5.87 -8.80 12.43
C LEU A 257 -5.74 -7.30 12.74
N MET A 258 -4.80 -6.89 13.58
CA MET A 258 -4.58 -5.47 13.87
C MET A 258 -4.05 -4.71 12.66
N LEU A 259 -3.44 -5.38 11.67
CA LEU A 259 -2.97 -4.74 10.44
C LEU A 259 -4.12 -4.21 9.56
N LEU A 260 -5.36 -4.64 9.80
CA LEU A 260 -6.54 -4.05 9.15
C LEU A 260 -6.77 -2.60 9.60
N ILE A 261 -6.32 -2.21 10.80
CA ILE A 261 -6.45 -0.84 11.31
C ILE A 261 -5.70 0.16 10.41
N PRO A 262 -4.36 0.06 10.21
CA PRO A 262 -3.65 0.96 9.32
C PRO A 262 -4.15 0.84 7.87
N PHE A 263 -4.58 -0.34 7.42
CA PHE A 263 -5.14 -0.53 6.08
C PHE A 263 -6.36 0.35 5.82
N PHE A 264 -7.38 0.29 6.69
CA PHE A 264 -8.60 1.08 6.51
C PHE A 264 -8.40 2.56 6.80
N ILE A 265 -7.56 2.93 7.77
CA ILE A 265 -7.25 4.33 8.06
C ILE A 265 -6.58 4.99 6.84
N THR A 266 -5.57 4.33 6.26
CA THR A 266 -4.84 4.87 5.10
C THR A 266 -5.69 4.86 3.82
N LEU A 267 -6.56 3.86 3.63
CA LEU A 267 -7.54 3.83 2.54
C LEU A 267 -8.46 5.07 2.59
N ASN A 268 -9.04 5.35 3.76
CA ASN A 268 -9.86 6.54 3.94
C ASN A 268 -9.03 7.81 3.74
N ALA A 269 -7.82 7.87 4.30
CA ALA A 269 -6.95 9.05 4.15
C ALA A 269 -6.68 9.36 2.66
N PHE A 270 -6.46 8.33 1.86
CA PHE A 270 -6.30 8.42 0.42
C PHE A 270 -7.56 9.00 -0.29
N PHE A 271 -8.76 8.48 -0.03
CA PHE A 271 -9.97 9.06 -0.65
C PHE A 271 -10.28 10.48 -0.16
N TYR A 272 -10.01 10.75 1.11
CA TYR A 272 -10.15 12.08 1.70
C TYR A 272 -9.20 13.11 1.07
N SER A 273 -7.97 12.72 0.75
CA SER A 273 -6.99 13.64 0.15
C SER A 273 -7.44 14.14 -1.22
N ILE A 274 -8.17 13.33 -1.98
CA ILE A 274 -8.69 13.67 -3.30
C ILE A 274 -9.83 14.70 -3.22
N TYR A 275 -10.78 14.50 -2.30
CA TYR A 275 -11.97 15.35 -2.23
C TYR A 275 -11.75 16.64 -1.43
N TYR A 276 -11.04 16.56 -0.30
CA TYR A 276 -10.87 17.67 0.65
C TYR A 276 -9.51 18.36 0.53
N ASN A 277 -8.72 18.07 -0.51
CA ASN A 277 -7.37 18.63 -0.71
C ASN A 277 -6.51 18.58 0.57
N ASN A 278 -6.46 17.39 1.19
CA ASN A 278 -5.71 17.08 2.42
C ASN A 278 -6.28 17.63 3.73
N PHE A 279 -7.50 18.19 3.74
CA PHE A 279 -8.19 18.51 5.00
C PHE A 279 -8.94 17.30 5.57
N PHE A 280 -8.70 16.97 6.84
CA PHE A 280 -9.35 15.85 7.53
C PHE A 280 -10.47 16.34 8.46
N PRO A 281 -11.75 16.21 8.07
CA PRO A 281 -12.88 16.67 8.88
C PRO A 281 -13.11 15.77 10.11
N LYS A 282 -14.01 16.22 11.00
CA LYS A 282 -14.35 15.52 12.25
C LYS A 282 -14.71 14.04 12.05
N ARG A 283 -15.35 13.69 10.93
CA ARG A 283 -15.72 12.30 10.59
C ARG A 283 -14.51 11.39 10.37
N PHE A 284 -13.48 11.85 9.66
CA PHE A 284 -12.24 11.09 9.51
C PHE A 284 -11.56 10.88 10.87
N LYS A 285 -11.49 11.93 11.70
CA LYS A 285 -10.93 11.83 13.06
C LYS A 285 -11.72 10.85 13.93
N LEU A 286 -13.04 10.83 13.81
CA LEU A 286 -13.91 9.85 14.47
C LEU A 286 -13.60 8.42 14.01
N LEU A 287 -13.38 8.19 12.71
CA LEU A 287 -12.99 6.86 12.21
C LEU A 287 -11.65 6.40 12.78
N VAL A 288 -10.65 7.29 12.79
CA VAL A 288 -9.35 6.98 13.41
C VAL A 288 -9.54 6.65 14.90
N PHE A 289 -10.37 7.40 15.61
CA PHE A 289 -10.70 7.12 17.00
C PHE A 289 -11.37 5.74 17.17
N LEU A 290 -12.33 5.37 16.32
CA LEU A 290 -13.01 4.07 16.40
C LEU A 290 -12.05 2.90 16.15
N PHE A 291 -11.17 2.99 15.15
CA PHE A 291 -10.18 1.95 14.86
C PHE A 291 -9.09 1.86 15.95
N THR A 292 -8.67 2.98 16.52
CA THR A 292 -7.70 2.98 17.64
C THR A 292 -8.33 2.42 18.92
N LEU A 293 -9.57 2.78 19.22
CA LEU A 293 -10.35 2.20 20.32
C LEU A 293 -10.51 0.68 20.14
N TYR A 294 -10.81 0.23 18.92
CA TYR A 294 -10.86 -1.20 18.61
C TYR A 294 -9.51 -1.89 18.88
N GLY A 295 -8.39 -1.32 18.44
CA GLY A 295 -7.06 -1.87 18.71
C GLY A 295 -6.77 -2.00 20.21
N ILE A 296 -7.15 -0.99 21.01
CA ILE A 296 -7.01 -1.03 22.47
C ILE A 296 -7.90 -2.15 23.06
N LEU A 297 -9.17 -2.23 22.67
CA LEU A 297 -10.09 -3.28 23.16
C LEU A 297 -9.65 -4.70 22.77
N TYR A 298 -9.00 -4.83 21.61
CA TYR A 298 -8.41 -6.09 21.15
C TYR A 298 -7.23 -6.52 22.03
N ILE A 299 -6.30 -5.59 22.33
CA ILE A 299 -5.16 -5.83 23.22
C ILE A 299 -5.62 -6.15 24.66
N LEU A 300 -6.67 -5.49 25.14
CA LEU A 300 -7.25 -5.74 26.48
C LEU A 300 -8.02 -7.07 26.59
N ASN A 301 -7.98 -7.92 25.55
CA ASN A 301 -8.53 -9.27 25.53
C ASN A 301 -10.02 -9.35 25.94
N THR A 302 -10.82 -8.38 25.48
CA THR A 302 -12.28 -8.46 25.57
C THR A 302 -12.79 -9.69 24.82
N LYS A 303 -13.90 -10.33 25.28
CA LYS A 303 -14.37 -11.62 24.72
C LYS A 303 -14.33 -11.60 23.19
N ALA A 304 -13.65 -12.58 22.60
CA ALA A 304 -13.25 -12.61 21.19
C ALA A 304 -14.41 -12.72 20.16
N GLU A 305 -15.67 -12.66 20.60
CA GLU A 305 -16.85 -12.54 19.75
C GLU A 305 -17.24 -11.08 19.56
N TYR A 306 -17.28 -10.29 20.64
CA TYR A 306 -17.60 -8.87 20.57
C TYR A 306 -16.54 -8.10 19.78
N THR A 307 -15.25 -8.43 19.92
CA THR A 307 -14.18 -7.79 19.16
C THR A 307 -14.34 -8.01 17.65
N ARG A 308 -14.76 -9.21 17.21
CA ARG A 308 -15.00 -9.50 15.79
C ARG A 308 -16.17 -8.68 15.24
N ILE A 309 -17.26 -8.57 15.99
CA ILE A 309 -18.43 -7.78 15.57
C ILE A 309 -18.07 -6.29 15.46
N ILE A 310 -17.32 -5.76 16.44
CA ILE A 310 -16.86 -4.36 16.42
C ILE A 310 -15.96 -4.10 15.20
N LEU A 311 -15.05 -5.02 14.88
CA LEU A 311 -14.19 -4.90 13.70
C LEU A 311 -15.03 -4.84 12.42
N ILE A 312 -15.95 -5.78 12.24
CA ILE A 312 -16.84 -5.82 11.05
C ILE A 312 -17.61 -4.51 10.92
N ALA A 313 -18.17 -3.99 12.02
CA ALA A 313 -18.85 -2.70 12.03
C ALA A 313 -17.91 -1.56 11.60
N CYS A 314 -16.69 -1.48 12.14
CA CYS A 314 -15.70 -0.46 11.76
C CYS A 314 -15.34 -0.54 10.27
N VAL A 315 -15.15 -1.76 9.73
CA VAL A 315 -14.88 -2.00 8.31
C VAL A 315 -16.03 -1.52 7.43
N LEU A 316 -17.27 -1.87 7.78
CA LEU A 316 -18.46 -1.44 7.03
C LEU A 316 -18.60 0.09 7.03
N ILE A 317 -18.45 0.73 8.18
CA ILE A 317 -18.50 2.21 8.29
C ILE A 317 -17.40 2.83 7.42
N SER A 318 -16.19 2.27 7.43
CA SER A 318 -15.06 2.72 6.60
C SER A 318 -15.35 2.63 5.10
N VAL A 319 -15.91 1.50 4.63
CA VAL A 319 -16.26 1.32 3.22
C VAL A 319 -17.36 2.28 2.79
N VAL A 320 -18.41 2.43 3.61
CA VAL A 320 -19.49 3.39 3.37
C VAL A 320 -18.95 4.82 3.31
N GLU A 321 -18.01 5.17 4.18
CA GLU A 321 -17.40 6.51 4.15
C GLU A 321 -16.56 6.73 2.89
N CYS A 322 -15.79 5.73 2.44
CA CYS A 322 -15.06 5.82 1.17
C CYS A 322 -16.03 6.04 -0.01
N LEU A 323 -17.13 5.28 -0.06
CA LEU A 323 -18.17 5.42 -1.09
C LEU A 323 -18.83 6.81 -1.03
N ARG A 324 -19.10 7.35 0.16
CA ARG A 324 -19.63 8.70 0.35
C ARG A 324 -18.67 9.76 -0.17
N VAL A 325 -17.39 9.68 0.22
CA VAL A 325 -16.37 10.68 -0.17
C VAL A 325 -16.16 10.67 -1.67
N ILE A 326 -16.09 9.50 -2.31
CA ILE A 326 -15.93 9.43 -3.76
C ILE A 326 -17.17 9.92 -4.50
N TYR A 327 -18.38 9.64 -3.98
CA TYR A 327 -19.62 10.18 -4.52
C TYR A 327 -19.63 11.72 -4.47
N LEU A 328 -19.21 12.32 -3.34
CA LEU A 328 -19.07 13.76 -3.22
C LEU A 328 -18.04 14.35 -4.19
N ALA A 329 -16.93 13.64 -4.44
CA ALA A 329 -15.93 14.03 -5.43
C ALA A 329 -16.48 14.02 -6.86
N ILE A 330 -17.28 13.01 -7.20
CA ILE A 330 -17.98 12.93 -8.49
C ILE A 330 -19.00 14.07 -8.62
N LYS A 331 -19.79 14.35 -7.56
CA LYS A 331 -20.76 15.46 -7.55
C LYS A 331 -20.08 16.83 -7.71
N LYS A 332 -18.90 17.01 -7.12
CA LYS A 332 -18.05 18.21 -7.31
C LYS A 332 -17.31 18.23 -8.66
N LYS A 333 -17.52 17.25 -9.54
CA LYS A 333 -16.87 17.14 -10.86
C LYS A 333 -15.34 17.19 -10.80
N ILE A 334 -14.75 16.62 -9.73
CA ILE A 334 -13.29 16.50 -9.64
C ILE A 334 -12.81 15.60 -10.79
N ARG A 335 -11.85 16.10 -11.59
CA ARG A 335 -11.31 15.40 -12.76
C ARG A 335 -10.77 14.03 -12.34
N GLY A 336 -11.20 12.97 -13.02
CA GLY A 336 -10.75 11.60 -12.74
C GLY A 336 -11.42 10.90 -11.55
N ALA A 337 -12.26 11.57 -10.75
CA ALA A 337 -12.92 10.94 -9.59
C ALA A 337 -13.80 9.72 -9.95
N LYS A 338 -14.40 9.71 -11.14
CA LYS A 338 -15.18 8.57 -11.64
C LYS A 338 -14.33 7.31 -11.83
N ILE A 339 -13.07 7.46 -12.24
CA ILE A 339 -12.14 6.33 -12.47
C ILE A 339 -11.87 5.63 -11.13
N LEU A 340 -11.60 6.42 -10.10
CA LEU A 340 -11.36 5.95 -8.73
C LEU A 340 -12.61 5.38 -8.07
N GLY A 341 -13.77 6.00 -8.33
CA GLY A 341 -15.07 5.47 -7.89
C GLY A 341 -15.39 4.11 -8.49
N LEU A 342 -15.06 3.88 -9.77
CA LEU A 342 -15.24 2.57 -10.41
C LEU A 342 -14.37 1.49 -9.74
N GLY A 343 -13.10 1.78 -9.47
CA GLY A 343 -12.22 0.86 -8.75
C GLY A 343 -12.73 0.53 -7.35
N LEU A 344 -13.16 1.54 -6.58
CA LEU A 344 -13.73 1.32 -5.26
C LEU A 344 -15.03 0.50 -5.30
N LEU A 345 -15.89 0.75 -6.29
CA LEU A 345 -17.12 -0.02 -6.47
C LEU A 345 -16.83 -1.48 -6.80
N VAL A 346 -15.93 -1.76 -7.74
CA VAL A 346 -15.54 -3.13 -8.10
C VAL A 346 -14.91 -3.83 -6.90
N PHE A 347 -14.05 -3.16 -6.14
CA PHE A 347 -13.51 -3.70 -4.90
C PHE A 347 -14.61 -4.07 -3.90
N ALA A 348 -15.55 -3.14 -3.64
CA ALA A 348 -16.62 -3.34 -2.68
C ALA A 348 -17.57 -4.47 -3.11
N THR A 349 -17.97 -4.54 -4.39
CA THR A 349 -18.86 -5.58 -4.90
C THR A 349 -18.21 -6.96 -4.81
N LEU A 350 -16.95 -7.09 -5.23
CA LEU A 350 -16.22 -8.36 -5.15
C LEU A 350 -16.03 -8.81 -3.70
N LEU A 351 -15.70 -7.88 -2.79
CA LEU A 351 -15.57 -8.18 -1.37
C LEU A 351 -16.90 -8.64 -0.76
N THR A 352 -18.02 -8.01 -1.11
CA THR A 352 -19.35 -8.47 -0.67
C THR A 352 -19.70 -9.84 -1.24
N ALA A 353 -19.34 -10.13 -2.50
CA ALA A 353 -19.57 -11.43 -3.12
C ALA A 353 -18.80 -12.53 -2.38
N ILE A 354 -17.54 -12.29 -2.02
CA ILE A 354 -16.73 -13.22 -1.22
C ILE A 354 -17.40 -13.51 0.13
N PHE A 355 -17.92 -12.47 0.81
CA PHE A 355 -18.60 -12.64 2.09
C PHE A 355 -19.91 -13.44 1.96
N VAL A 356 -20.70 -13.18 0.91
CA VAL A 356 -21.93 -13.93 0.61
C VAL A 356 -21.63 -15.40 0.31
N ILE A 357 -20.63 -15.68 -0.53
CA ILE A 357 -20.20 -17.05 -0.84
C ILE A 357 -19.74 -17.76 0.44
N SER A 358 -18.95 -17.09 1.28
CA SER A 358 -18.49 -17.63 2.57
C SER A 358 -19.66 -17.95 3.52
N PHE A 359 -20.67 -17.09 3.55
CA PHE A 359 -21.87 -17.29 4.37
C PHE A 359 -22.73 -18.46 3.86
N LEU A 360 -22.96 -18.56 2.56
CA LEU A 360 -23.72 -19.66 1.94
C LEU A 360 -22.99 -21.01 2.09
N SER A 361 -21.67 -21.00 1.97
CA SER A 361 -20.83 -22.18 2.18
C SER A 361 -20.86 -22.68 3.62
N ASN A 362 -20.95 -21.81 4.64
CA ASN A 362 -21.02 -22.26 6.04
C ASN A 362 -22.31 -23.01 6.39
N ASN A 363 -23.39 -22.80 5.63
CA ASN A 363 -24.69 -23.43 5.87
C ASN A 363 -24.89 -24.71 5.05
N SER A 364 -23.93 -25.08 4.22
CA SER A 364 -24.04 -26.18 3.27
C SER A 364 -22.80 -27.08 3.41
N THR A 365 -22.96 -28.40 3.48
CA THR A 365 -21.86 -29.38 3.38
C THR A 365 -21.31 -29.45 1.94
N VAL A 366 -21.06 -28.30 1.32
CA VAL A 366 -20.43 -28.22 0.01
C VAL A 366 -18.93 -28.36 0.28
N HIS A 367 -18.40 -29.55 0.03
CA HIS A 367 -16.96 -29.76 -0.04
C HIS A 367 -16.45 -28.99 -1.27
N ILE A 368 -15.78 -27.85 -1.04
CA ILE A 368 -15.22 -26.95 -2.07
C ILE A 368 -13.80 -27.40 -2.49
N GLU A 369 -13.41 -28.64 -2.22
CA GLU A 369 -12.09 -29.14 -2.58
C GLU A 369 -12.13 -29.73 -4.00
N GLY A 370 -11.24 -29.23 -4.88
CA GLY A 370 -11.03 -29.74 -6.25
C GLY A 370 -11.93 -29.22 -7.39
N SER A 371 -12.87 -28.29 -7.16
CA SER A 371 -13.82 -27.84 -8.21
C SER A 371 -13.44 -26.50 -8.86
N TRP A 372 -13.93 -26.22 -10.07
CA TRP A 372 -13.85 -24.90 -10.73
C TRP A 372 -14.25 -23.71 -9.82
N LEU A 373 -15.07 -23.98 -8.80
CA LEU A 373 -15.51 -23.00 -7.80
C LEU A 373 -14.35 -22.47 -6.94
N SER A 374 -13.40 -23.31 -6.52
CA SER A 374 -12.27 -22.88 -5.68
C SER A 374 -11.34 -21.95 -6.45
N ILE A 375 -11.02 -22.28 -7.69
CA ILE A 375 -10.25 -21.42 -8.61
C ILE A 375 -10.98 -20.08 -8.82
N SER A 376 -12.31 -20.13 -9.00
CA SER A 376 -13.13 -18.92 -9.16
C SER A 376 -13.08 -18.01 -7.93
N ILE A 377 -13.12 -18.58 -6.72
CA ILE A 377 -12.98 -17.83 -5.46
C ILE A 377 -11.59 -17.17 -5.36
N ILE A 378 -10.52 -17.90 -5.71
CA ILE A 378 -9.16 -17.36 -5.73
C ILE A 378 -9.04 -16.19 -6.71
N LEU A 379 -9.60 -16.32 -7.92
CA LEU A 379 -9.61 -15.25 -8.91
C LEU A 379 -10.44 -14.04 -8.44
N LEU A 380 -11.60 -14.26 -7.81
CA LEU A 380 -12.42 -13.20 -7.23
C LEU A 380 -11.65 -12.42 -6.16
N VAL A 381 -10.94 -13.12 -5.27
CA VAL A 381 -10.05 -12.51 -4.30
C VAL A 381 -9.01 -11.67 -5.03
N LEU A 382 -8.21 -12.26 -5.93
CA LEU A 382 -7.15 -11.54 -6.66
C LEU A 382 -7.68 -10.28 -7.39
N PHE A 383 -8.79 -10.37 -8.11
CA PHE A 383 -9.37 -9.22 -8.80
C PHE A 383 -9.89 -8.14 -7.84
N SER A 384 -10.44 -8.55 -6.69
CA SER A 384 -10.77 -7.58 -5.64
C SER A 384 -9.49 -6.86 -5.20
N LEU A 385 -8.40 -7.60 -4.97
CA LEU A 385 -7.20 -7.01 -4.39
C LEU A 385 -6.52 -5.99 -5.33
N VAL A 386 -6.54 -6.25 -6.64
CA VAL A 386 -5.86 -5.42 -7.65
C VAL A 386 -6.74 -4.27 -8.16
N SER A 387 -8.04 -4.26 -7.84
CA SER A 387 -9.00 -3.27 -8.35
C SER A 387 -8.62 -1.80 -8.04
N ILE A 388 -8.28 -1.50 -6.78
CA ILE A 388 -7.86 -0.15 -6.37
C ILE A 388 -6.50 0.23 -6.99
N PRO A 389 -5.46 -0.64 -6.98
CA PRO A 389 -4.22 -0.42 -7.71
C PRO A 389 -4.35 -0.09 -9.20
N ILE A 390 -5.14 -0.87 -9.94
CA ILE A 390 -5.38 -0.61 -11.36
C ILE A 390 -6.09 0.73 -11.53
N SER A 391 -7.13 0.99 -10.73
CA SER A 391 -7.89 2.22 -10.81
C SER A 391 -7.02 3.47 -10.59
N MET A 392 -6.08 3.42 -9.65
CA MET A 392 -5.10 4.50 -9.42
C MET A 392 -4.11 4.66 -10.57
N SER A 393 -3.66 3.56 -11.16
CA SER A 393 -2.77 3.61 -12.33
C SER A 393 -3.47 4.27 -13.52
N VAL A 394 -4.74 3.91 -13.78
CA VAL A 394 -5.57 4.54 -14.83
C VAL A 394 -5.84 6.01 -14.51
N TYR A 395 -6.12 6.34 -13.25
CA TYR A 395 -6.30 7.73 -12.81
C TYR A 395 -5.07 8.59 -13.07
N LEU A 396 -3.87 8.08 -12.75
CA LEU A 396 -2.61 8.81 -12.97
C LEU A 396 -2.35 9.01 -14.46
N ALA A 397 -2.54 7.98 -15.28
CA ALA A 397 -2.39 8.08 -16.74
C ALA A 397 -3.36 9.12 -17.33
N TYR A 398 -4.63 9.10 -16.92
CA TYR A 398 -5.62 10.10 -17.29
C TYR A 398 -5.21 11.50 -16.85
N HIS A 399 -4.82 11.68 -15.58
CA HIS A 399 -4.42 12.97 -15.04
C HIS A 399 -3.18 13.54 -15.75
N PHE A 400 -2.16 12.71 -16.00
CA PHE A 400 -0.97 13.11 -16.74
C PHE A 400 -1.32 13.55 -18.16
N SER A 401 -2.21 12.83 -18.85
CA SER A 401 -2.66 13.20 -20.20
C SER A 401 -3.36 14.56 -20.23
N LEU A 402 -4.14 14.89 -19.19
CA LEU A 402 -4.83 16.18 -19.08
C LEU A 402 -3.84 17.31 -18.81
N VAL A 403 -2.94 17.13 -17.84
CA VAL A 403 -1.92 18.12 -17.53
C VAL A 403 -1.04 18.41 -18.74
N ASN A 404 -0.64 17.37 -19.48
CA ASN A 404 0.19 17.56 -20.68
C ASN A 404 -0.56 18.31 -21.80
N LYS A 405 -1.87 18.07 -21.96
CA LYS A 405 -2.72 18.84 -22.89
C LYS A 405 -2.87 20.31 -22.46
N ASP A 406 -3.12 20.55 -21.17
CA ASP A 406 -3.25 21.90 -20.60
C ASP A 406 -1.93 22.67 -20.73
N LEU A 407 -0.79 22.04 -20.45
CA LEU A 407 0.55 22.62 -20.64
C LEU A 407 0.82 22.96 -22.11
N LYS A 408 0.50 22.06 -23.04
CA LYS A 408 0.67 22.33 -24.48
C LYS A 408 -0.16 23.53 -24.94
N LEU A 409 -1.37 23.70 -24.39
CA LEU A 409 -2.23 24.84 -24.68
C LEU A 409 -1.67 26.13 -24.08
N GLN A 410 -1.15 26.08 -22.85
CA GLN A 410 -0.51 27.23 -22.21
C GLN A 410 0.73 27.70 -22.98
N ILE A 411 1.59 26.77 -23.43
CA ILE A 411 2.76 27.09 -24.25
C ILE A 411 2.31 27.81 -25.53
N LYS A 412 1.32 27.26 -26.23
CA LYS A 412 0.78 27.90 -27.44
C LYS A 412 0.25 29.31 -27.18
N ASN A 413 -0.48 29.51 -26.08
CA ASN A 413 -1.00 30.83 -25.72
C ASN A 413 0.12 31.84 -25.41
N VAL A 414 1.18 31.40 -24.73
CA VAL A 414 2.35 32.24 -24.44
C VAL A 414 3.08 32.60 -25.72
N GLU A 415 3.27 31.66 -26.64
CA GLU A 415 3.86 31.90 -27.96
C GLU A 415 3.05 32.91 -28.78
N THR A 416 1.72 32.74 -28.84
CA THR A 416 0.85 33.68 -29.57
C THR A 416 0.88 35.08 -28.97
N LEU A 417 0.78 35.18 -27.64
CA LEU A 417 0.80 36.47 -26.95
C LEU A 417 2.17 37.17 -27.10
N SER A 418 3.26 36.38 -27.07
CA SER A 418 4.60 36.89 -27.33
C SER A 418 4.73 37.42 -28.77
N ALA A 419 4.17 36.72 -29.75
CA ALA A 419 4.20 37.16 -31.15
C ALA A 419 3.38 38.44 -31.38
N GLU A 420 2.21 38.56 -30.74
CA GLU A 420 1.39 39.77 -30.78
C GLU A 420 2.10 40.97 -30.14
N ASN A 421 2.69 40.79 -28.95
CA ASN A 421 3.46 41.84 -28.29
C ASN A 421 4.65 42.29 -29.14
N LEU A 422 5.38 41.35 -29.76
CA LEU A 422 6.47 41.69 -30.66
C LEU A 422 5.99 42.51 -31.86
N LYS A 423 4.84 42.15 -32.43
CA LYS A 423 4.22 42.91 -33.52
C LYS A 423 3.84 44.32 -33.07
N GLN A 424 3.24 44.48 -31.89
CA GLN A 424 2.91 45.78 -31.31
C GLN A 424 4.15 46.63 -31.04
N GLU A 425 5.25 46.03 -30.55
CA GLU A 425 6.51 46.75 -30.36
C GLU A 425 7.09 47.23 -31.70
N ILE A 426 7.03 46.40 -32.74
CA ILE A 426 7.47 46.78 -34.10
C ILE A 426 6.61 47.92 -34.64
N GLU A 427 5.28 47.84 -34.53
CA GLU A 427 4.37 48.90 -34.97
C GLU A 427 4.59 50.20 -34.20
N LYS A 428 4.77 50.12 -32.88
CA LYS A 428 5.08 51.29 -32.04
C LYS A 428 6.41 51.93 -32.43
N LYS A 429 7.45 51.13 -32.69
CA LYS A 429 8.74 51.64 -33.17
C LYS A 429 8.60 52.35 -34.52
N LYS A 430 7.86 51.76 -35.47
CA LYS A 430 7.58 52.40 -36.76
C LYS A 430 6.84 53.73 -36.59
N LEU A 431 5.80 53.77 -35.77
CA LEU A 431 5.05 55.00 -35.51
C LEU A 431 5.92 56.08 -34.84
N LEU A 432 6.80 55.69 -33.91
CA LEU A 432 7.76 56.61 -33.31
C LEU A 432 8.78 57.13 -34.32
N GLU A 433 9.24 56.29 -35.24
CA GLU A 433 10.15 56.68 -36.32
C GLU A 433 9.47 57.65 -37.30
N GLU A 434 8.23 57.36 -37.70
CA GLU A 434 7.41 58.28 -38.52
C GLU A 434 7.14 59.62 -37.82
N GLN A 435 6.84 59.60 -36.51
CA GLN A 435 6.69 60.81 -35.72
C GLN A 435 7.98 61.62 -35.64
N ASN A 436 9.13 60.96 -35.45
CA ASN A 436 10.43 61.62 -35.43
C ASN A 436 10.73 62.29 -36.78
N ILE A 437 10.50 61.62 -37.92
CA ILE A 437 10.70 62.22 -39.25
C ILE A 437 9.81 63.46 -39.43
N THR A 438 8.55 63.37 -39.01
CA THR A 438 7.61 64.50 -39.09
C THR A 438 8.06 65.66 -38.20
N LEU A 439 8.49 65.37 -36.98
CA LEU A 439 9.01 66.36 -36.04
C LEU A 439 10.30 67.02 -36.57
N GLU A 440 11.24 66.24 -37.12
CA GLU A 440 12.45 66.78 -37.73
C GLU A 440 12.12 67.73 -38.90
N THR A 441 11.13 67.38 -39.71
CA THR A 441 10.65 68.22 -40.82
C THR A 441 10.07 69.54 -40.30
N GLN A 442 9.17 69.46 -39.30
CA GLN A 442 8.57 70.66 -38.68
C GLN A 442 9.61 71.53 -37.98
N VAL A 443 10.57 70.94 -37.26
CA VAL A 443 11.67 71.68 -36.62
C VAL A 443 12.51 72.39 -37.66
N LYS A 444 12.82 71.74 -38.79
CA LYS A 444 13.56 72.38 -39.88
C LYS A 444 12.79 73.55 -40.47
N GLU A 445 11.51 73.38 -40.80
CA GLU A 445 10.65 74.45 -41.32
C GLU A 445 10.55 75.64 -40.35
N ARG A 446 10.31 75.36 -39.06
CA ARG A 446 10.24 76.40 -38.02
C ARG A 446 11.57 77.09 -37.79
N THR A 447 12.68 76.36 -37.90
CA THR A 447 14.03 76.96 -37.79
C THR A 447 14.29 77.88 -38.97
N GLU A 448 13.94 77.49 -40.20
CA GLU A 448 14.04 78.34 -41.38
C GLU A 448 13.15 79.60 -41.27
N GLU A 449 11.92 79.45 -40.77
CA GLU A 449 11.02 80.56 -40.53
C GLU A 449 11.56 81.53 -39.47
N VAL A 450 12.06 81.02 -38.34
CA VAL A 450 12.66 81.82 -37.27
C VAL A 450 13.92 82.54 -37.74
N VAL A 451 14.79 81.88 -38.52
CA VAL A 451 15.98 82.51 -39.09
C VAL A 451 15.59 83.67 -40.02
N LYS A 452 14.61 83.48 -40.91
CA LYS A 452 14.09 84.57 -41.77
C LYS A 452 13.51 85.73 -40.96
N GLN A 453 12.72 85.44 -39.92
CA GLN A 453 12.18 86.47 -39.04
C GLN A 453 13.30 87.23 -38.31
N LYS A 454 14.34 86.53 -37.85
CA LYS A 454 15.51 87.14 -37.22
C LYS A 454 16.24 88.06 -38.19
N GLU A 455 16.51 87.63 -39.42
CA GLU A 455 17.15 88.46 -40.46
C GLU A 455 16.34 89.73 -40.76
N LEU A 456 15.01 89.59 -40.86
CA LEU A 456 14.09 90.72 -41.06
C LEU A 456 14.11 91.69 -39.87
N ILE A 457 14.11 91.16 -38.64
CA ILE A 457 14.21 91.98 -37.42
C ILE A 457 15.55 92.70 -37.36
N GLU A 458 16.67 92.04 -37.70
CA GLU A 458 17.99 92.66 -37.73
C GLU A 458 18.07 93.78 -38.77
N THR A 459 17.47 93.60 -39.95
CA THR A 459 17.36 94.66 -40.96
C THR A 459 16.50 95.82 -40.46
N LYS A 460 15.31 95.54 -39.92
CA LYS A 460 14.44 96.57 -39.31
C LYS A 460 15.14 97.31 -38.17
N GLN A 461 15.87 96.60 -37.31
CA GLN A 461 16.62 97.19 -36.20
C GLN A 461 17.73 98.10 -36.72
N LYS A 462 18.44 97.69 -37.77
CA LYS A 462 19.44 98.51 -38.45
C LYS A 462 18.83 99.79 -39.04
N GLU A 463 17.71 99.66 -39.75
CA GLU A 463 16.95 100.82 -40.27
C GLU A 463 16.50 101.77 -39.15
N ILE A 464 16.01 101.24 -38.03
CA ILE A 464 15.63 102.04 -36.85
C ILE A 464 16.86 102.75 -36.29
N ILE A 465 17.98 102.06 -36.10
CA ILE A 465 19.22 102.68 -35.62
C ILE A 465 19.71 103.79 -36.55
N ASP A 466 19.65 103.56 -37.87
CA ASP A 466 20.04 104.54 -38.88
C ASP A 466 19.08 105.74 -38.88
N SER A 467 17.78 105.53 -38.73
CA SER A 467 16.78 106.59 -38.60
C SER A 467 16.95 107.39 -37.30
N ILE A 468 17.26 106.75 -36.16
CA ILE A 468 17.59 107.41 -34.89
C ILE A 468 18.85 108.25 -35.07
N ARG A 469 19.89 107.71 -35.72
CA ARG A 469 21.14 108.43 -35.98
C ARG A 469 20.93 109.62 -36.92
N TYR A 470 20.08 109.47 -37.92
CA TYR A 470 19.68 110.54 -38.84
C TYR A 470 18.89 111.63 -38.12
N ALA A 471 17.87 111.27 -37.34
CA ALA A 471 17.10 112.20 -36.52
C ALA A 471 17.99 112.95 -35.52
N LYS A 472 18.95 112.26 -34.89
CA LYS A 472 19.96 112.88 -34.02
C LYS A 472 20.85 113.87 -34.77
N ARG A 473 21.31 113.56 -35.99
CA ARG A 473 22.06 114.53 -36.82
C ARG A 473 21.22 115.76 -37.17
N ILE A 474 19.94 115.60 -37.49
CA ILE A 474 19.03 116.73 -37.74
C ILE A 474 18.84 117.55 -36.46
N GLN A 475 18.60 116.90 -35.31
CA GLN A 475 18.50 117.59 -34.03
C GLN A 475 19.78 118.37 -33.71
N ASP A 476 20.95 117.74 -33.84
CA ASP A 476 22.24 118.40 -33.61
C ASP A 476 22.50 119.56 -34.59
N ALA A 477 21.93 119.53 -35.80
CA ALA A 477 22.03 120.59 -36.80
C ALA A 477 21.00 121.74 -36.59
N MET A 478 19.82 121.44 -36.03
CA MET A 478 18.78 122.43 -35.71
C MET A 478 18.98 123.08 -34.33
N LEU A 479 19.66 122.40 -33.41
CA LEU A 479 20.00 122.96 -32.10
C LEU A 479 21.14 123.99 -32.27
N PRO A 480 21.00 125.21 -31.72
CA PRO A 480 22.11 126.16 -31.70
C PRO A 480 23.26 125.56 -30.91
N ARG A 481 24.51 125.67 -31.40
CA ARG A 481 25.70 125.30 -30.62
C ARG A 481 25.56 125.88 -29.23
N ILE A 482 25.76 125.10 -28.17
CA ILE A 482 25.59 125.52 -26.75
C ILE A 482 26.20 126.91 -26.49
N LYS A 483 27.34 127.20 -27.14
CA LYS A 483 28.04 128.49 -27.15
C LYS A 483 27.20 129.71 -27.60
N ILE A 484 26.22 129.54 -28.49
CA ILE A 484 25.29 130.58 -28.97
C ILE A 484 24.16 130.82 -27.96
N ILE A 485 23.65 129.76 -27.33
CA ILE A 485 22.63 129.85 -26.27
C ILE A 485 23.21 130.55 -25.03
N GLU A 486 24.43 130.18 -24.62
CA GLU A 486 25.13 130.83 -23.51
C GLU A 486 25.38 132.33 -23.74
N ASN A 487 25.71 132.73 -24.98
CA ASN A 487 25.90 134.14 -25.34
C ASN A 487 24.58 134.96 -25.34
N LYS A 488 23.45 134.34 -25.71
CA LYS A 488 22.12 134.99 -25.63
C LYS A 488 21.63 135.12 -24.19
N ILE A 489 21.85 134.11 -23.35
CA ILE A 489 21.53 134.15 -21.91
C ILE A 489 22.38 135.20 -21.18
N LYS A 490 23.65 135.40 -21.57
CA LYS A 490 24.49 136.49 -21.03
C LYS A 490 24.01 137.89 -21.43
N ARG A 491 23.43 138.08 -22.62
CA ARG A 491 22.90 139.37 -23.09
C ARG A 491 21.52 139.73 -22.53
N LEU A 492 20.75 138.78 -22.01
CA LEU A 492 19.48 139.06 -21.32
C LEU A 492 19.66 139.44 -19.84
N LYS A 493 20.90 139.46 -19.35
CA LYS A 493 21.26 139.84 -17.97
C LYS A 493 21.93 141.22 -17.85
N LYS A 494 21.91 142.06 -18.88
CA LYS A 494 22.40 143.46 -18.78
C LYS A 494 21.81 144.38 -19.83
#